data_AF-A0A1E3ATK5-F1
#
_entry.id   AF-A0A1E3ATK5-F1
#
_cell.length_a   1.000
_cell.length_b   1.000
_cell.length_c   1.000
_cell.angle_alpha   90.00
_cell.angle_beta   90.00
_cell.angle_gamma   90.00
#
_symmetry.space_group_name_H-M   'P 1'
#
loop_
_entity.id
_entity.type
_entity.pdbx_description
1 polymer ?
#
loop_
_entity_poly.entity_id
_entity_poly.type
_entity_poly.pdbx_seq_one_letter_code
_entity_poly.pdbx_strand_id
1 'polypeptide(L)'
;MQDLSFTFPTPHFFLKGIEFSIMIYTFRNAYAPDEAGMVVTQEKEELTAAGNGLCFAGGQMKVPGYVKVHARACENGIRIKAAAQIDSYEEDIRCIKVTIHGIAEGKLINLIDSRPREIPPEGLNLKYPEGWRDVGTPLVILQTTEGRLNYYRSLDTSVRDKRFVFVRTGKELAAELIFEENAAQMSGRIETPEWEVGQGESMEAVYEPHRLHVEKSYGLVPWEKREDVPDWAREISLVAAVHCQHWTGYIFNDYEQVLENLKKICEQVEGRRVLAYLPGWEGRYYWKYGNYSPDERMGGKEGFLKLCQGAKELGVHVMPMFGINIVGTHFDNYEEWGLPSEFRGPGGNQYGGSVDWDGSRHYDHASNRNLNPAAPRWQNRLYSQVTGLMDEYGFDAAFFDIAAVWMNDPNHNLYDGVKQLMKRLKAHNPELLLSGEAWYDGLAACIPLLQCGHTDGVLHWHDEAYAPMFDTYARGFGHLCLGDVSRGSTGVHELGYNPIQRCPLRKGIIPTITIVDGTLEKAPLKAAEIFADANKYAEMFL
;
A
#
# COMPACT_ATOMS: atom_id res chain seq x y z
N MET A 1 7.41 -1.15 23.02
CA MET A 1 7.21 -2.52 22.53
C MET A 1 7.20 -3.47 23.71
N GLN A 2 6.43 -4.54 23.64
CA GLN A 2 6.43 -5.60 24.66
C GLN A 2 7.50 -6.63 24.31
N ASP A 3 8.08 -7.27 25.31
CA ASP A 3 9.11 -8.29 25.14
C ASP A 3 8.94 -9.40 26.20
N LEU A 4 9.65 -10.51 26.02
CA LEU A 4 9.71 -11.61 26.97
C LEU A 4 10.53 -11.20 28.20
N SER A 5 10.10 -11.66 29.38
CA SER A 5 10.83 -11.45 30.64
C SER A 5 11.99 -12.44 30.85
N PHE A 6 12.41 -13.15 29.80
CA PHE A 6 13.47 -14.13 29.79
C PHE A 6 14.12 -14.17 28.40
N THR A 7 15.34 -14.71 28.30
CA THR A 7 16.05 -14.86 27.03
C THR A 7 16.00 -16.30 26.54
N PHE A 8 16.07 -16.47 25.22
CA PHE A 8 16.31 -17.77 24.61
C PHE A 8 17.81 -18.00 24.46
N PRO A 9 18.30 -19.24 24.56
CA PRO A 9 19.67 -19.60 24.22
C PRO A 9 19.83 -19.70 22.69
N THR A 10 19.65 -18.60 21.97
CA THR A 10 19.78 -18.58 20.51
C THR A 10 21.25 -18.68 20.11
N PRO A 11 21.65 -19.55 19.17
CA PRO A 11 22.98 -19.50 18.60
C PRO A 11 23.24 -18.17 17.88
N HIS A 12 24.43 -17.61 18.11
CA HIS A 12 24.91 -16.41 17.44
C HIS A 12 25.85 -16.80 16.29
N PHE A 13 25.61 -16.25 15.11
CA PHE A 13 26.41 -16.45 13.91
C PHE A 13 27.12 -15.15 13.55
N PHE A 14 28.33 -15.25 13.00
CA PHE A 14 29.14 -14.09 12.67
C PHE A 14 29.74 -14.23 11.27
N LEU A 15 29.49 -13.25 10.40
CA LEU A 15 30.11 -13.19 9.07
C LEU A 15 30.39 -11.73 8.72
N LYS A 16 31.62 -11.43 8.28
CA LYS A 16 32.02 -10.09 7.81
C LYS A 16 31.72 -8.94 8.78
N GLY A 17 31.89 -9.16 10.09
CA GLY A 17 31.63 -8.10 11.07
C GLY A 17 30.15 -7.96 11.46
N ILE A 18 29.26 -8.77 10.87
CA ILE A 18 27.83 -8.77 11.16
C ILE A 18 27.51 -10.00 12.00
N GLU A 19 26.98 -9.73 13.19
CA GLU A 19 26.48 -10.74 14.12
C GLU A 19 24.97 -10.87 13.96
N PHE A 20 24.47 -12.11 13.88
CA PHE A 20 23.04 -12.36 13.75
C PHE A 20 22.60 -13.66 14.42
N SER A 21 21.33 -13.72 14.80
CA SER A 21 20.69 -14.93 15.33
C SER A 21 19.32 -15.14 14.71
N ILE A 22 18.72 -16.32 14.94
CA ILE A 22 17.40 -16.65 14.39
C ILE A 22 16.44 -17.19 15.44
N MET A 23 15.16 -16.90 15.25
CA MET A 23 14.04 -17.42 16.02
C MET A 23 12.93 -17.89 15.08
N ILE A 24 12.22 -18.93 15.49
CA ILE A 24 11.11 -19.54 14.74
C ILE A 24 9.84 -19.39 15.57
N TYR A 25 8.73 -19.01 14.95
CA TYR A 25 7.46 -18.81 15.64
C TYR A 25 6.33 -19.56 14.97
N THR A 26 5.48 -20.17 15.79
CA THR A 26 4.19 -20.74 15.38
C THR A 26 3.07 -19.90 16.02
N PHE A 27 1.81 -20.27 15.83
CA PHE A 27 0.71 -19.70 16.62
C PHE A 27 0.69 -20.22 18.06
N ARG A 28 1.37 -21.34 18.34
CA ARG A 28 1.39 -21.97 19.66
C ARG A 28 2.59 -21.57 20.51
N ASN A 29 3.76 -21.31 19.91
CA ASN A 29 4.98 -21.04 20.67
C ASN A 29 6.08 -20.29 19.88
N ALA A 30 7.15 -19.96 20.59
CA ALA A 30 8.42 -19.48 20.05
C ALA A 30 9.54 -20.49 20.30
N TYR A 31 10.42 -20.62 19.31
CA TYR A 31 11.47 -21.62 19.25
C TYR A 31 12.81 -21.01 18.88
N ALA A 32 13.88 -21.48 19.52
CA ALA A 32 15.27 -21.25 19.12
C ALA A 32 15.87 -22.55 18.57
N PRO A 33 16.86 -22.49 17.66
CA PRO A 33 17.65 -23.66 17.30
C PRO A 33 18.35 -24.26 18.53
N ASP A 34 18.40 -25.59 18.66
CA ASP A 34 19.16 -26.25 19.73
C ASP A 34 20.66 -26.17 19.44
N GLU A 35 21.37 -25.27 20.13
CA GLU A 35 22.81 -25.04 19.93
C GLU A 35 23.64 -26.32 19.98
N ALA A 36 23.30 -27.26 20.87
CA ALA A 36 24.01 -28.52 21.01
C ALA A 36 23.90 -29.44 19.78
N GLY A 37 22.85 -29.28 18.97
CA GLY A 37 22.60 -30.04 17.74
C GLY A 37 23.07 -29.34 16.47
N MET A 38 23.60 -28.12 16.56
CA MET A 38 24.01 -27.32 15.42
C MET A 38 25.44 -27.65 14.98
N VAL A 39 25.62 -27.80 13.67
CA VAL A 39 26.92 -27.87 13.02
C VAL A 39 27.11 -26.61 12.20
N VAL A 40 28.16 -25.84 12.51
CA VAL A 40 28.51 -24.61 11.80
C VAL A 40 29.75 -24.87 10.96
N THR A 41 29.64 -24.65 9.66
CA THR A 41 30.75 -24.63 8.70
C THR A 41 30.93 -23.20 8.23
N GLN A 42 32.09 -22.62 8.48
CA GLN A 42 32.38 -21.25 8.12
C GLN A 42 33.67 -21.17 7.31
N GLU A 43 33.55 -20.53 6.15
CA GLU A 43 34.65 -20.08 5.31
C GLU A 43 34.75 -18.55 5.35
N LYS A 44 35.71 -17.98 4.61
CA LYS A 44 35.97 -16.53 4.63
C LYS A 44 34.76 -15.71 4.13
N GLU A 45 34.02 -16.22 3.15
CA GLU A 45 32.94 -15.51 2.46
C GLU A 45 31.57 -16.18 2.68
N GLU A 46 31.50 -17.31 3.39
CA GLU A 46 30.29 -18.12 3.49
C GLU A 46 30.19 -18.79 4.86
N LEU A 47 28.97 -18.89 5.37
CA LEU A 47 28.63 -19.58 6.61
C LEU A 47 27.41 -20.44 6.35
N THR A 48 27.51 -21.74 6.65
CA THR A 48 26.36 -22.65 6.71
C THR A 48 26.25 -23.21 8.11
N ALA A 49 25.10 -23.05 8.74
CA ALA A 49 24.79 -23.66 10.03
C ALA A 49 23.53 -24.51 9.87
N ALA A 50 23.59 -25.79 10.25
CA ALA A 50 22.44 -26.69 10.18
C ALA A 50 22.43 -27.64 11.37
N GLY A 51 21.24 -27.99 11.85
CA GLY A 51 21.11 -28.84 13.02
C GLY A 51 19.71 -29.38 13.21
N ASN A 52 19.64 -30.48 13.97
CA ASN A 52 18.38 -31.08 14.39
C ASN A 52 18.04 -30.64 15.81
N GLY A 53 16.75 -30.47 16.06
CA GLY A 53 16.20 -30.08 17.35
C GLY A 53 15.99 -28.58 17.48
N LEU A 54 14.92 -28.24 18.20
CA LEU A 54 14.55 -26.90 18.58
C LEU A 54 14.34 -26.86 20.09
N CYS A 55 14.55 -25.69 20.68
CA CYS A 55 14.31 -25.41 22.08
C CYS A 55 13.17 -24.41 22.24
N PHE A 56 12.28 -24.64 23.21
CA PHE A 56 11.21 -23.73 23.60
C PHE A 56 11.18 -23.48 25.11
N ALA A 57 10.24 -22.66 25.59
CA ALA A 57 10.14 -22.26 27.00
C ALA A 57 11.46 -21.71 27.56
N GLY A 58 12.11 -20.80 26.80
CA GLY A 58 13.39 -20.20 27.19
C GLY A 58 14.56 -21.20 27.25
N GLY A 59 14.50 -22.31 26.52
CA GLY A 59 15.56 -23.33 26.50
C GLY A 59 15.34 -24.52 27.44
N GLN A 60 14.25 -24.53 28.21
CA GLN A 60 13.98 -25.57 29.20
C GLN A 60 13.46 -26.88 28.59
N MET A 61 12.85 -26.80 27.40
CA MET A 61 12.26 -27.95 26.72
C MET A 61 12.74 -28.03 25.28
N LYS A 62 12.76 -29.25 24.74
CA LYS A 62 13.18 -29.54 23.37
C LYS A 62 12.04 -30.16 22.57
N VAL A 63 12.03 -29.91 21.27
CA VAL A 63 11.13 -30.55 20.31
C VAL A 63 11.92 -30.97 19.07
N PRO A 64 11.59 -32.11 18.44
CA PRO A 64 12.17 -32.48 17.16
C PRO A 64 11.84 -31.47 16.06
N GLY A 65 12.81 -31.25 15.18
CA GLY A 65 12.73 -30.28 14.10
C GLY A 65 14.09 -30.12 13.45
N TYR A 66 14.17 -29.22 12.48
CA TYR A 66 15.39 -28.95 11.73
C TYR A 66 15.50 -27.47 11.43
N VAL A 67 16.72 -26.95 11.47
CA VAL A 67 17.03 -25.58 11.09
C VAL A 67 18.23 -25.57 10.17
N LYS A 68 18.17 -24.71 9.15
CA LYS A 68 19.31 -24.38 8.30
C LYS A 68 19.41 -22.88 8.14
N VAL A 69 20.61 -22.36 8.32
CA VAL A 69 21.00 -20.98 8.07
C VAL A 69 22.12 -21.00 7.05
N HIS A 70 21.98 -20.17 6.04
CA HIS A 70 23.01 -19.93 5.04
C HIS A 70 23.25 -18.42 4.99
N ALA A 71 24.51 -18.02 5.16
CA ALA A 71 24.92 -16.64 4.99
C ALA A 71 26.12 -16.55 4.05
N ARG A 72 26.13 -15.52 3.19
CA ARG A 72 27.22 -15.27 2.24
C ARG A 72 27.56 -13.79 2.21
N ALA A 73 28.83 -13.49 2.04
CA ALA A 73 29.28 -12.14 1.78
C ALA A 73 28.73 -11.65 0.44
N CYS A 74 28.40 -10.37 0.39
CA CYS A 74 28.15 -9.62 -0.84
C CYS A 74 28.97 -8.32 -0.80
N GLU A 75 28.97 -7.58 -1.90
CA GLU A 75 29.79 -6.37 -2.08
C GLU A 75 29.74 -5.42 -0.87
N ASN A 76 28.55 -5.16 -0.34
CA ASN A 76 28.31 -4.17 0.69
C ASN A 76 27.89 -4.75 2.05
N GLY A 77 28.00 -6.07 2.26
CA GLY A 77 27.52 -6.70 3.49
C GLY A 77 27.37 -8.23 3.40
N ILE A 78 26.26 -8.75 3.91
CA ILE A 78 25.93 -10.18 3.84
C ILE A 78 24.50 -10.42 3.37
N ARG A 79 24.27 -11.60 2.81
CA ARG A 79 22.94 -12.17 2.55
C ARG A 79 22.70 -13.34 3.48
N ILE A 80 21.52 -13.41 4.09
CA ILE A 80 21.11 -14.45 5.04
C ILE A 80 19.84 -15.11 4.52
N LYS A 81 19.83 -16.44 4.48
CA LYS A 81 18.67 -17.27 4.20
C LYS A 81 18.49 -18.27 5.33
N ALA A 82 17.26 -18.43 5.80
CA ALA A 82 16.94 -19.39 6.85
C ALA A 82 15.80 -20.31 6.42
N ALA A 83 15.87 -21.57 6.84
CA ALA A 83 14.82 -22.55 6.68
C ALA A 83 14.61 -23.28 8.01
N ALA A 84 13.36 -23.61 8.30
CA ALA A 84 13.01 -24.34 9.51
C ALA A 84 11.92 -25.37 9.24
N GLN A 85 11.94 -26.43 10.03
CA GLN A 85 10.94 -27.48 10.07
C GLN A 85 10.66 -27.86 11.53
N ILE A 86 9.39 -28.04 11.87
CA ILE A 86 8.95 -28.62 13.14
C ILE A 86 8.31 -29.98 12.79
N ASP A 87 8.77 -31.06 13.42
CA ASP A 87 8.27 -32.41 13.11
C ASP A 87 6.95 -32.76 13.82
N SER A 88 6.40 -31.80 14.55
CA SER A 88 5.07 -31.91 15.18
C SER A 88 3.99 -31.73 14.11
N TYR A 89 3.15 -32.75 13.93
CA TYR A 89 2.07 -32.76 12.92
C TYR A 89 0.96 -31.71 13.13
N GLU A 90 1.00 -30.93 14.22
CA GLU A 90 -0.05 -29.98 14.58
C GLU A 90 0.39 -28.51 14.59
N GLU A 91 1.62 -28.19 14.20
CA GLU A 91 2.12 -26.82 14.25
C GLU A 91 2.57 -26.31 12.90
N ASP A 92 1.89 -25.26 12.44
CA ASP A 92 2.35 -24.46 11.32
C ASP A 92 3.35 -23.40 11.77
N ILE A 93 4.46 -23.31 11.05
CA ILE A 93 5.44 -22.26 11.23
C ILE A 93 4.91 -20.99 10.56
N ARG A 94 4.71 -19.97 11.37
CA ARG A 94 4.21 -18.67 10.96
C ARG A 94 5.35 -17.80 10.44
N CYS A 95 6.42 -17.64 11.21
CA CYS A 95 7.49 -16.73 10.83
C CYS A 95 8.89 -17.19 11.28
N ILE A 96 9.90 -16.73 10.55
CA ILE A 96 11.29 -16.72 10.98
C ILE A 96 11.70 -15.26 11.21
N LYS A 97 12.32 -15.00 12.35
CA LYS A 97 12.97 -13.72 12.68
C LYS A 97 14.47 -13.90 12.60
N VAL A 98 15.13 -13.06 11.80
CA VAL A 98 16.59 -12.87 11.80
C VAL A 98 16.89 -11.60 12.56
N THR A 99 17.63 -11.68 13.66
CA THR A 99 18.03 -10.50 14.43
C THR A 99 19.48 -10.15 14.09
N ILE A 100 19.71 -8.93 13.63
CA ILE A 100 21.03 -8.33 13.46
C ILE A 100 21.38 -7.56 14.73
N HIS A 101 22.54 -7.85 15.31
CA HIS A 101 22.98 -7.29 16.59
C HIS A 101 24.00 -6.16 16.41
N GLY A 102 24.19 -5.35 17.44
CA GLY A 102 25.29 -4.37 17.51
C GLY A 102 25.17 -3.19 16.52
N ILE A 103 23.94 -2.78 16.21
CA ILE A 103 23.69 -1.68 15.27
C ILE A 103 23.83 -0.34 15.98
N ALA A 104 24.51 0.61 15.35
CA ALA A 104 24.64 1.97 15.86
C ALA A 104 23.31 2.73 15.81
N GLU A 105 23.09 3.61 16.78
CA GLU A 105 21.91 4.48 16.86
C GLU A 105 21.78 5.37 15.60
N GLY A 106 20.54 5.67 15.22
CA GLY A 106 20.25 6.49 14.04
C GLY A 106 18.76 6.68 13.82
N LYS A 107 18.44 7.18 12.62
CA LYS A 107 17.08 7.48 12.16
C LYS A 107 16.78 6.80 10.84
N LEU A 108 15.53 6.41 10.63
CA LEU A 108 15.08 5.86 9.36
C LEU A 108 14.77 6.99 8.39
N ILE A 109 15.16 6.86 7.12
CA ILE A 109 15.14 7.97 6.16
C ILE A 109 14.43 7.69 4.83
N ASN A 110 13.75 6.54 4.71
CA ASN A 110 13.28 6.05 3.42
C ASN A 110 11.84 5.49 3.44
N LEU A 111 11.08 5.79 4.48
CA LEU A 111 9.67 5.41 4.59
C LEU A 111 8.82 6.21 3.57
N ILE A 112 7.57 5.78 3.35
CA ILE A 112 6.61 6.52 2.50
C ILE A 112 6.42 7.94 3.03
N ASP A 113 6.21 8.08 4.34
CA ASP A 113 6.43 9.35 5.02
C ASP A 113 7.94 9.61 5.06
N SER A 114 8.43 10.39 4.10
CA SER A 114 9.87 10.57 3.88
C SER A 114 10.57 11.39 4.97
N ARG A 115 9.82 11.89 5.97
CA ARG A 115 10.40 12.60 7.11
C ARG A 115 11.25 11.62 7.92
N PRO A 116 12.49 12.00 8.28
CA PRO A 116 13.33 11.12 9.09
C PRO A 116 12.65 10.73 10.41
N ARG A 117 12.65 9.44 10.72
CA ARG A 117 11.99 8.87 11.90
C ARG A 117 13.01 8.35 12.89
N GLU A 118 13.04 8.97 14.06
CA GLU A 118 13.83 8.50 15.21
C GLU A 118 13.29 7.17 15.75
N ILE A 119 14.17 6.35 16.32
CA ILE A 119 13.76 5.13 17.01
C ILE A 119 13.37 5.50 18.44
N PRO A 120 12.10 5.38 18.84
CA PRO A 120 11.67 5.80 20.17
C PRO A 120 12.21 4.84 21.26
N PRO A 121 12.27 5.24 22.54
CA PRO A 121 12.76 4.41 23.66
C PRO A 121 12.20 2.99 23.67
N GLU A 122 10.92 2.86 23.38
CA GLU A 122 10.18 1.61 23.37
C GLU A 122 10.39 0.76 22.11
N GLY A 123 11.18 1.22 21.14
CA GLY A 123 11.44 0.55 19.86
C GLY A 123 10.39 0.82 18.78
N LEU A 124 10.71 0.46 17.55
CA LEU A 124 9.89 0.70 16.36
C LEU A 124 9.56 -0.61 15.65
N ASN A 125 8.29 -0.81 15.25
CA ASN A 125 7.84 -1.98 14.49
C ASN A 125 7.18 -1.50 13.19
N LEU A 126 7.79 -1.82 12.06
CA LEU A 126 7.32 -1.46 10.74
C LEU A 126 6.84 -2.70 9.98
N LYS A 127 5.80 -2.53 9.17
CA LYS A 127 5.22 -3.60 8.35
C LYS A 127 5.44 -3.31 6.87
N TYR A 128 5.74 -4.35 6.11
CA TYR A 128 5.54 -4.39 4.66
C TYR A 128 4.60 -5.56 4.33
N PRO A 129 3.68 -5.41 3.36
CA PRO A 129 3.31 -4.16 2.70
C PRO A 129 2.52 -3.23 3.63
N GLU A 130 2.82 -1.94 3.55
CA GLU A 130 2.04 -0.86 4.16
C GLU A 130 2.03 0.32 3.18
N GLY A 131 0.84 0.77 2.81
CA GLY A 131 0.64 1.64 1.65
C GLY A 131 0.65 3.14 1.92
N TRP A 132 0.47 3.57 3.18
CA TRP A 132 0.16 4.97 3.49
C TRP A 132 1.34 5.74 4.08
N ARG A 133 2.15 5.14 4.95
CA ARG A 133 3.11 5.91 5.79
C ARG A 133 4.47 5.25 6.02
N ASP A 134 4.51 3.92 6.07
CA ASP A 134 5.67 3.18 6.54
C ASP A 134 6.39 2.54 5.35
N VAL A 135 6.43 1.21 5.27
CA VAL A 135 7.31 0.47 4.36
C VAL A 135 6.53 0.04 3.12
N GLY A 136 6.60 0.86 2.07
CA GLY A 136 5.99 0.60 0.76
C GLY A 136 6.79 -0.35 -0.15
N THR A 137 8.03 -0.64 0.19
CA THR A 137 8.90 -1.60 -0.51
C THR A 137 9.80 -2.27 0.51
N PRO A 138 10.19 -3.56 0.40
CA PRO A 138 10.84 -4.29 1.49
C PRO A 138 12.33 -3.92 1.64
N LEU A 139 12.58 -2.66 1.94
CA LEU A 139 13.85 -1.99 2.15
C LEU A 139 13.67 -0.92 3.24
N VAL A 140 14.50 -1.00 4.27
CA VAL A 140 14.64 0.05 5.29
C VAL A 140 16.09 0.52 5.33
N ILE A 141 16.29 1.83 5.36
CA ILE A 141 17.59 2.50 5.44
C ILE A 141 17.65 3.30 6.73
N LEU A 142 18.60 2.94 7.58
CA LEU A 142 18.95 3.63 8.81
C LEU A 142 20.20 4.47 8.58
N GLN A 143 20.07 5.78 8.75
CA GLN A 143 21.20 6.69 8.81
C GLN A 143 21.69 6.79 10.25
N THR A 144 22.91 6.31 10.52
CA THR A 144 23.53 6.41 11.85
C THR A 144 23.79 7.86 12.23
N THR A 145 24.03 8.14 13.51
CA THR A 145 24.48 9.46 13.99
C THR A 145 25.76 9.97 13.32
N GLU A 146 26.63 9.06 12.85
CA GLU A 146 27.84 9.37 12.08
C GLU A 146 27.61 9.58 10.57
N GLY A 147 26.36 9.50 10.12
CA GLY A 147 25.98 9.67 8.71
C GLY A 147 26.09 8.43 7.82
N ARG A 148 26.54 7.28 8.35
CA ARG A 148 26.59 6.00 7.60
C ARG A 148 25.18 5.48 7.29
N LEU A 149 24.99 4.89 6.12
CA LEU A 149 23.70 4.32 5.69
C LEU A 149 23.72 2.81 5.84
N ASN A 150 23.10 2.28 6.88
CA ASN A 150 22.87 0.84 7.03
C ASN A 150 21.55 0.48 6.35
N TYR A 151 21.54 -0.52 5.47
CA TYR A 151 20.32 -0.96 4.80
C TYR A 151 19.97 -2.41 5.14
N TYR A 152 18.67 -2.68 5.15
CA TYR A 152 18.09 -3.99 5.39
C TYR A 152 17.02 -4.21 4.32
N ARG A 153 17.19 -5.19 3.46
CA ARG A 153 16.20 -5.48 2.40
C ARG A 153 15.89 -6.95 2.28
N SER A 154 14.65 -7.25 1.92
CA SER A 154 14.23 -8.60 1.55
C SER A 154 14.36 -8.75 0.02
N LEU A 155 15.13 -9.74 -0.43
CA LEU A 155 15.22 -10.15 -1.83
C LEU A 155 14.10 -11.13 -2.16
N ASP A 156 12.87 -10.77 -1.78
CA ASP A 156 11.67 -11.55 -2.04
C ASP A 156 11.26 -11.39 -3.51
N THR A 157 10.74 -12.46 -4.12
CA THR A 157 10.24 -12.44 -5.50
C THR A 157 8.71 -12.31 -5.55
N SER A 158 8.07 -12.09 -4.40
CA SER A 158 6.62 -11.96 -4.27
C SER A 158 6.26 -11.02 -3.12
N VAL A 159 5.08 -10.40 -3.20
CA VAL A 159 4.54 -9.54 -2.15
C VAL A 159 4.11 -10.41 -0.96
N ARG A 160 4.89 -10.39 0.12
CA ARG A 160 4.66 -11.20 1.33
C ARG A 160 4.98 -10.41 2.59
N ASP A 161 4.30 -10.70 3.70
CA ASP A 161 4.44 -9.96 4.96
C ASP A 161 5.90 -9.96 5.45
N LYS A 162 6.38 -8.78 5.83
CA LYS A 162 7.65 -8.56 6.51
C LYS A 162 7.44 -7.60 7.67
N ARG A 163 8.23 -7.80 8.73
CA ARG A 163 8.43 -6.78 9.76
C ARG A 163 9.89 -6.36 9.81
N PHE A 164 10.10 -5.07 9.99
CA PHE A 164 11.38 -4.48 10.34
C PHE A 164 11.22 -3.87 11.73
N VAL A 165 11.89 -4.46 12.70
CA VAL A 165 11.80 -4.07 14.11
C VAL A 165 13.13 -3.52 14.56
N PHE A 166 13.15 -2.34 15.18
CA PHE A 166 14.35 -1.73 15.74
C PHE A 166 14.15 -1.54 17.24
N VAL A 167 14.98 -2.22 18.04
CA VAL A 167 14.88 -2.23 19.50
C VAL A 167 16.25 -2.00 20.11
N ARG A 168 16.32 -1.33 21.28
CA ARG A 168 17.59 -1.10 21.98
C ARG A 168 17.99 -2.31 22.79
N THR A 169 19.23 -2.73 22.62
CA THR A 169 19.92 -3.76 23.39
C THR A 169 21.07 -3.08 24.15
N GLY A 170 20.76 -2.55 25.34
CA GLY A 170 21.70 -1.72 26.09
C GLY A 170 21.93 -0.36 25.43
N LYS A 171 23.15 -0.11 24.93
CA LYS A 171 23.53 1.14 24.24
C LYS A 171 23.43 1.05 22.71
N GLU A 172 23.21 -0.15 22.19
CA GLU A 172 23.16 -0.42 20.76
C GLU A 172 21.72 -0.75 20.35
N LEU A 173 21.49 -0.83 19.05
CA LEU A 173 20.26 -1.32 18.47
C LEU A 173 20.42 -2.76 18.00
N ALA A 174 19.30 -3.47 17.97
CA ALA A 174 19.12 -4.67 17.17
C ALA A 174 18.05 -4.40 16.10
N ALA A 175 18.26 -4.94 14.90
CA ALA A 175 17.27 -4.94 13.82
C ALA A 175 16.73 -6.35 13.66
N GLU A 176 15.45 -6.55 13.91
CA GLU A 176 14.78 -7.82 13.68
C GLU A 176 14.07 -7.79 12.32
N LEU A 177 14.49 -8.70 11.45
CA LEU A 177 13.99 -8.91 10.10
C LEU A 177 13.09 -10.13 10.12
N ILE A 178 11.78 -9.91 10.15
CA ILE A 178 10.79 -10.97 10.33
C ILE A 178 10.15 -11.26 8.98
N PHE A 179 10.27 -12.51 8.52
CA PHE A 179 9.50 -13.03 7.40
C PHE A 179 8.35 -13.87 7.93
N GLU A 180 7.12 -13.48 7.61
CA GLU A 180 5.93 -14.29 7.87
C GLU A 180 5.48 -14.96 6.57
N GLU A 181 5.23 -16.27 6.63
CA GLU A 181 4.81 -17.05 5.48
C GLU A 181 3.42 -16.63 5.00
N ASN A 182 3.13 -16.87 3.73
CA ASN A 182 1.77 -16.77 3.21
C ASN A 182 0.84 -17.65 4.05
N ALA A 183 -0.15 -17.03 4.70
CA ALA A 183 -1.09 -17.74 5.59
C ALA A 183 -1.84 -18.88 4.90
N ALA A 184 -2.09 -18.77 3.60
CA ALA A 184 -2.74 -19.83 2.82
C ALA A 184 -1.82 -21.03 2.50
N GLN A 185 -0.52 -20.91 2.81
CA GLN A 185 0.54 -21.90 2.52
C GLN A 185 1.34 -22.30 3.76
N MET A 186 0.98 -21.77 4.94
CA MET A 186 1.63 -22.11 6.20
C MET A 186 1.60 -23.62 6.42
N SER A 187 2.72 -24.16 6.89
CA SER A 187 2.91 -25.58 7.16
C SER A 187 3.94 -25.75 8.27
N GLY A 188 4.21 -26.97 8.70
CA GLY A 188 5.35 -27.29 9.58
C GLY A 188 6.74 -27.01 8.98
N ARG A 189 6.82 -26.38 7.80
CA ARG A 189 8.05 -25.97 7.10
C ARG A 189 7.93 -24.53 6.61
N ILE A 190 9.05 -23.80 6.65
CA ILE A 190 9.17 -22.45 6.12
C ILE A 190 10.58 -22.23 5.58
N GLU A 191 10.69 -21.38 4.56
CA GLU A 191 11.97 -20.88 4.05
C GLU A 191 11.86 -19.38 3.78
N THR A 192 12.80 -18.60 4.32
CA THR A 192 12.82 -17.15 4.09
C THR A 192 13.28 -16.84 2.66
N PRO A 193 12.84 -15.70 2.07
CA PRO A 193 13.65 -15.05 1.05
C PRO A 193 15.04 -14.69 1.64
N GLU A 194 15.99 -14.36 0.77
CA GLU A 194 17.28 -13.83 1.26
C GLU A 194 17.06 -12.43 1.85
N TRP A 195 17.56 -12.21 3.06
CA TRP A 195 17.75 -10.90 3.63
C TRP A 195 19.13 -10.39 3.26
N GLU A 196 19.23 -9.20 2.67
CA GLU A 196 20.52 -8.54 2.47
C GLU A 196 20.65 -7.38 3.46
N VAL A 197 21.76 -7.38 4.19
CA VAL A 197 22.10 -6.38 5.20
C VAL A 197 23.49 -5.85 4.92
N GLY A 198 23.62 -4.52 4.87
CA GLY A 198 24.88 -3.92 4.46
C GLY A 198 24.95 -2.41 4.69
N GLN A 199 25.99 -1.81 4.12
CA GLN A 199 26.24 -0.37 4.15
C GLN A 199 26.21 0.23 2.75
N GLY A 200 25.52 1.35 2.58
CA GLY A 200 25.47 2.10 1.34
C GLY A 200 26.29 3.38 1.40
N GLU A 201 26.91 3.76 0.29
CA GLU A 201 27.61 5.05 0.15
C GLU A 201 26.65 6.21 -0.14
N SER A 202 25.48 5.91 -0.71
CA SER A 202 24.43 6.87 -1.02
C SER A 202 23.05 6.20 -1.06
N MET A 203 21.99 7.01 -1.04
CA MET A 203 20.62 6.51 -1.22
C MET A 203 20.46 5.77 -2.56
N GLU A 204 21.02 6.33 -3.64
CA GLU A 204 20.99 5.74 -4.99
C GLU A 204 21.71 4.38 -5.03
N ALA A 205 22.89 4.26 -4.40
CA ALA A 205 23.65 3.02 -4.37
C ALA A 205 22.89 1.87 -3.66
N VAL A 206 21.99 2.20 -2.73
CA VAL A 206 21.12 1.22 -2.05
C VAL A 206 19.85 0.96 -2.85
N TYR A 207 19.18 2.02 -3.31
CA TYR A 207 17.88 1.93 -3.95
C TYR A 207 17.94 1.36 -5.36
N GLU A 208 18.93 1.69 -6.17
CA GLU A 208 18.93 1.30 -7.58
C GLU A 208 19.01 -0.23 -7.76
N PRO A 209 19.89 -0.97 -7.05
CA PRO A 209 19.86 -2.42 -7.09
C PRO A 209 18.55 -3.01 -6.52
N HIS A 210 17.93 -2.34 -5.54
CA HIS A 210 16.65 -2.77 -4.98
C HIS A 210 15.49 -2.57 -5.97
N ARG A 211 15.43 -1.40 -6.61
CA ARG A 211 14.47 -1.06 -7.66
C ARG A 211 14.52 -2.07 -8.79
N LEU A 212 15.71 -2.43 -9.27
CA LEU A 212 15.90 -3.44 -10.32
C LEU A 212 15.48 -4.85 -9.87
N HIS A 213 15.74 -5.21 -8.60
CA HIS A 213 15.25 -6.47 -8.04
C HIS A 213 13.72 -6.52 -8.02
N VAL A 214 13.07 -5.45 -7.57
CA VAL A 214 11.60 -5.32 -7.55
C VAL A 214 11.02 -5.32 -8.96
N GLU A 215 11.64 -4.58 -9.90
CA GLU A 215 11.25 -4.54 -11.32
C GLU A 215 11.15 -5.96 -11.89
N LYS A 216 12.21 -6.73 -11.72
CA LYS A 216 12.30 -8.11 -12.17
C LYS A 216 11.32 -9.03 -11.43
N SER A 217 11.22 -8.88 -10.12
CA SER A 217 10.44 -9.78 -9.26
C SER A 217 8.94 -9.65 -9.51
N TYR A 218 8.44 -8.43 -9.68
CA TYR A 218 7.01 -8.17 -9.85
C TYR A 218 6.61 -7.97 -11.31
N GLY A 219 7.58 -7.95 -12.23
CA GLY A 219 7.36 -7.71 -13.65
C GLY A 219 6.91 -6.28 -13.92
N LEU A 220 7.51 -5.31 -13.22
CA LEU A 220 7.18 -3.89 -13.42
C LEU A 220 7.64 -3.46 -14.81
N VAL A 221 6.77 -2.73 -15.50
CA VAL A 221 7.05 -2.16 -16.82
C VAL A 221 7.17 -0.65 -16.67
N PRO A 222 8.24 -0.03 -17.19
CA PRO A 222 8.37 1.43 -17.15
C PRO A 222 7.17 2.12 -17.79
N TRP A 223 6.73 3.25 -17.23
CA TRP A 223 5.54 4.02 -17.62
C TRP A 223 5.40 4.13 -19.13
N GLU A 224 6.46 4.54 -19.83
CA GLU A 224 6.48 4.76 -21.29
C GLU A 224 6.23 3.50 -22.13
N LYS A 225 6.32 2.31 -21.54
CA LYS A 225 6.17 1.01 -22.23
C LYS A 225 4.95 0.23 -21.77
N ARG A 226 4.16 0.79 -20.85
CA ARG A 226 2.98 0.14 -20.30
C ARG A 226 1.85 0.07 -21.34
N GLU A 227 1.47 -1.14 -21.70
CA GLU A 227 0.30 -1.38 -22.56
C GLU A 227 -1.03 -1.28 -21.78
N ASP A 228 -0.98 -1.35 -20.45
CA ASP A 228 -2.15 -1.19 -19.59
C ASP A 228 -2.48 0.28 -19.27
N VAL A 229 -1.64 1.22 -19.72
CA VAL A 229 -1.89 2.68 -19.67
C VAL A 229 -2.30 3.15 -21.07
N PRO A 230 -3.57 3.54 -21.27
CA PRO A 230 -4.06 4.06 -22.54
C PRO A 230 -3.31 5.33 -22.98
N ASP A 231 -3.23 5.59 -24.29
CA ASP A 231 -2.54 6.77 -24.84
C ASP A 231 -3.13 8.07 -24.31
N TRP A 232 -4.47 8.15 -24.24
CA TRP A 232 -5.16 9.31 -23.69
C TRP A 232 -4.77 9.60 -22.23
N ALA A 233 -4.50 8.56 -21.43
CA ALA A 233 -4.16 8.71 -20.02
C ALA A 233 -2.76 9.34 -19.84
N ARG A 234 -1.90 9.22 -20.86
CA ARG A 234 -0.57 9.85 -20.89
C ARG A 234 -0.64 11.35 -21.16
N GLU A 235 -1.77 11.84 -21.66
CA GLU A 235 -1.98 13.28 -21.93
C GLU A 235 -2.53 14.05 -20.71
N ILE A 236 -2.92 13.32 -19.65
CA ILE A 236 -3.49 13.89 -18.43
C ILE A 236 -2.46 14.72 -17.69
N SER A 237 -2.79 15.99 -17.46
CA SER A 237 -1.99 16.92 -16.65
C SER A 237 -2.77 17.56 -15.50
N LEU A 238 -4.06 17.26 -15.36
CA LEU A 238 -4.89 17.67 -14.23
C LEU A 238 -5.80 16.53 -13.79
N VAL A 239 -5.80 16.24 -12.48
CA VAL A 239 -6.88 15.50 -11.84
C VAL A 239 -7.82 16.50 -11.15
N ALA A 240 -9.08 16.50 -11.55
CA ALA A 240 -10.14 17.26 -10.88
C ALA A 240 -10.89 16.32 -9.93
N ALA A 241 -10.58 16.39 -8.63
CA ALA A 241 -11.28 15.63 -7.60
C ALA A 241 -12.57 16.37 -7.24
N VAL A 242 -13.67 16.02 -7.92
CA VAL A 242 -14.98 16.67 -7.75
C VAL A 242 -15.83 15.87 -6.79
N HIS A 243 -15.94 16.37 -5.56
CA HIS A 243 -16.67 15.69 -4.50
C HIS A 243 -18.18 15.78 -4.71
N CYS A 244 -18.84 14.63 -4.64
CA CYS A 244 -20.29 14.51 -4.78
C CYS A 244 -20.96 14.46 -3.41
N GLN A 245 -21.44 13.30 -2.95
CA GLN A 245 -22.20 13.20 -1.70
C GLN A 245 -21.38 12.61 -0.54
N HIS A 246 -21.34 13.33 0.59
CA HIS A 246 -20.71 12.89 1.84
C HIS A 246 -21.49 11.74 2.51
N TRP A 247 -20.85 11.00 3.42
CA TRP A 247 -21.47 9.91 4.18
C TRP A 247 -22.78 10.31 4.89
N THR A 248 -22.87 11.55 5.39
CA THR A 248 -24.07 12.10 6.04
C THR A 248 -25.23 12.39 5.07
N GLY A 249 -24.99 12.29 3.76
CA GLY A 249 -25.96 12.62 2.72
C GLY A 249 -25.97 14.09 2.30
N TYR A 250 -25.02 14.90 2.79
CA TYR A 250 -24.76 16.25 2.28
C TYR A 250 -24.20 16.16 0.86
N ILE A 251 -24.78 16.91 -0.08
CA ILE A 251 -24.36 16.94 -1.49
C ILE A 251 -23.50 18.18 -1.68
N PHE A 252 -22.23 17.99 -2.01
CA PHE A 252 -21.34 19.07 -2.45
C PHE A 252 -21.60 19.42 -3.91
N ASN A 253 -21.69 18.41 -4.78
CA ASN A 253 -22.04 18.60 -6.18
C ASN A 253 -22.98 17.48 -6.64
N ASP A 254 -24.12 17.83 -7.23
CA ASP A 254 -24.91 16.90 -8.04
C ASP A 254 -24.33 16.76 -9.47
N TYR A 255 -24.86 15.86 -10.29
CA TYR A 255 -24.25 15.58 -11.61
C TYR A 255 -24.27 16.78 -12.56
N GLU A 256 -25.28 17.65 -12.46
CA GLU A 256 -25.36 18.88 -13.25
C GLU A 256 -24.26 19.86 -12.83
N GLN A 257 -24.06 20.04 -11.53
CA GLN A 257 -23.00 20.89 -10.97
C GLN A 257 -21.61 20.36 -11.28
N VAL A 258 -21.40 19.03 -11.25
CA VAL A 258 -20.15 18.42 -11.72
C VAL A 258 -19.87 18.83 -13.16
N LEU A 259 -20.83 18.65 -14.08
CA LEU A 259 -20.65 18.99 -15.49
C LEU A 259 -20.38 20.49 -15.69
N GLU A 260 -21.04 21.36 -14.92
CA GLU A 260 -20.80 22.80 -14.97
C GLU A 260 -19.39 23.18 -14.49
N ASN A 261 -18.89 22.53 -13.43
CA ASN A 261 -17.51 22.71 -12.98
C ASN A 261 -16.51 22.25 -14.05
N LEU A 262 -16.77 21.14 -14.74
CA LEU A 262 -15.90 20.65 -15.82
C LEU A 262 -15.83 21.64 -16.98
N LYS A 263 -16.94 22.28 -17.37
CA LYS A 263 -16.93 23.34 -18.40
C LYS A 263 -16.01 24.50 -18.01
N LYS A 264 -16.10 24.98 -16.76
CA LYS A 264 -15.25 26.06 -16.23
C LYS A 264 -13.78 25.69 -16.18
N ILE A 265 -13.47 24.44 -15.81
CA ILE A 265 -12.09 23.92 -15.87
C ILE A 265 -11.59 23.94 -17.33
N CYS A 266 -12.44 23.51 -18.28
CA CYS A 266 -12.09 23.44 -19.70
C CYS A 266 -11.87 24.80 -20.37
N GLU A 267 -12.26 25.91 -19.73
CA GLU A 267 -11.90 27.26 -20.19
C GLU A 267 -10.40 27.57 -20.01
N GLN A 268 -9.70 26.83 -19.14
CA GLN A 268 -8.31 27.10 -18.76
C GLN A 268 -7.35 25.91 -18.99
N VAL A 269 -7.88 24.69 -19.07
CA VAL A 269 -7.11 23.47 -19.35
C VAL A 269 -7.83 22.70 -20.46
N GLU A 270 -7.11 22.26 -21.49
CA GLU A 270 -7.71 21.43 -22.55
C GLU A 270 -8.37 20.17 -21.96
N GLY A 271 -9.62 19.87 -22.32
CA GLY A 271 -10.38 18.79 -21.70
C GLY A 271 -9.70 17.42 -21.76
N ARG A 272 -9.00 17.10 -22.87
CA ARG A 272 -8.21 15.86 -23.03
C ARG A 272 -7.11 15.68 -21.97
N ARG A 273 -6.73 16.74 -21.26
CA ARG A 273 -5.74 16.72 -20.19
C ARG A 273 -6.36 16.58 -18.80
N VAL A 274 -7.69 16.51 -18.70
CA VAL A 274 -8.42 16.50 -17.44
C VAL A 274 -8.99 15.11 -17.17
N LEU A 275 -8.67 14.57 -15.99
CA LEU A 275 -9.31 13.40 -15.41
C LEU A 275 -10.25 13.85 -14.28
N ALA A 276 -11.55 13.73 -14.49
CA ALA A 276 -12.58 14.01 -13.50
C ALA A 276 -12.73 12.81 -12.55
N TYR A 277 -12.14 12.91 -11.36
CA TYR A 277 -12.25 11.91 -10.30
C TYR A 277 -13.46 12.22 -9.41
N LEU A 278 -14.38 11.27 -9.27
CA LEU A 278 -15.70 11.50 -8.66
C LEU A 278 -15.90 10.68 -7.36
N PRO A 279 -15.37 11.14 -6.21
CA PRO A 279 -15.64 10.52 -4.91
C PRO A 279 -17.07 10.82 -4.43
N GLY A 280 -17.81 9.78 -4.00
CA GLY A 280 -19.21 9.88 -3.55
C GLY A 280 -20.23 10.04 -4.68
N TRP A 281 -19.88 9.65 -5.91
CA TRP A 281 -20.74 9.72 -7.10
C TRP A 281 -21.94 8.77 -6.99
N GLU A 282 -21.82 7.70 -6.22
CA GLU A 282 -22.84 6.67 -6.02
C GLU A 282 -23.89 7.05 -4.96
N GLY A 283 -23.74 8.22 -4.34
CA GLY A 283 -24.53 8.68 -3.21
C GLY A 283 -23.72 8.73 -1.93
N ARG A 284 -24.32 8.31 -0.81
CA ARG A 284 -23.69 8.40 0.52
C ARG A 284 -22.37 7.62 0.52
N TYR A 285 -21.27 8.36 0.48
CA TYR A 285 -19.90 7.84 0.52
C TYR A 285 -19.73 6.78 1.61
N TYR A 286 -19.06 5.67 1.32
CA TYR A 286 -18.88 4.47 2.17
C TYR A 286 -20.15 3.72 2.58
N TRP A 287 -21.30 4.37 2.62
CA TRP A 287 -22.58 3.71 2.87
C TRP A 287 -23.01 2.88 1.65
N LYS A 288 -22.84 3.41 0.44
CA LYS A 288 -23.26 2.73 -0.80
C LYS A 288 -22.27 1.69 -1.35
N TYR A 289 -21.08 1.59 -0.76
CA TYR A 289 -20.02 0.71 -1.26
C TYR A 289 -20.43 -0.76 -1.30
N GLY A 290 -20.29 -1.40 -2.46
CA GLY A 290 -20.76 -2.77 -2.72
C GLY A 290 -22.15 -2.84 -3.35
N ASN A 291 -22.82 -1.70 -3.55
CA ASN A 291 -24.02 -1.56 -4.36
C ASN A 291 -24.02 -0.20 -5.08
N TYR A 292 -23.17 -0.08 -6.10
CA TYR A 292 -22.92 1.14 -6.85
C TYR A 292 -24.02 1.40 -7.87
N SER A 293 -24.57 2.61 -7.82
CA SER A 293 -25.57 3.12 -8.75
C SER A 293 -25.62 4.64 -8.65
N PRO A 294 -25.97 5.38 -9.71
CA PRO A 294 -26.23 6.81 -9.59
C PRO A 294 -27.31 7.12 -8.53
N ASP A 295 -27.02 8.03 -7.59
CA ASP A 295 -27.99 8.44 -6.58
C ASP A 295 -29.11 9.33 -7.15
N GLU A 296 -30.34 9.04 -6.78
CA GLU A 296 -31.54 9.76 -7.24
C GLU A 296 -31.53 11.24 -6.85
N ARG A 297 -30.97 11.60 -5.67
CA ARG A 297 -30.92 13.00 -5.23
C ARG A 297 -29.91 13.84 -5.98
N MET A 298 -28.97 13.21 -6.68
CA MET A 298 -27.98 13.90 -7.52
C MET A 298 -28.39 13.98 -8.99
N GLY A 299 -29.57 13.44 -9.34
CA GLY A 299 -30.11 13.43 -10.71
C GLY A 299 -30.32 12.02 -11.29
N GLY A 300 -30.04 10.97 -10.52
CA GLY A 300 -30.27 9.58 -10.90
C GLY A 300 -29.51 9.17 -12.16
N LYS A 301 -29.99 8.11 -12.81
CA LYS A 301 -29.35 7.55 -14.01
C LYS A 301 -29.25 8.54 -15.16
N GLU A 302 -30.31 9.33 -15.39
CA GLU A 302 -30.34 10.31 -16.47
C GLU A 302 -29.33 11.45 -16.25
N GLY A 303 -29.21 11.93 -15.01
CA GLY A 303 -28.25 12.96 -14.65
C GLY A 303 -26.81 12.49 -14.81
N PHE A 304 -26.51 11.27 -14.35
CA PHE A 304 -25.15 10.72 -14.49
C PHE A 304 -24.80 10.43 -15.95
N LEU A 305 -25.74 9.92 -16.75
CA LEU A 305 -25.53 9.74 -18.19
C LEU A 305 -25.24 11.08 -18.90
N LYS A 306 -26.00 12.14 -18.58
CA LYS A 306 -25.75 13.49 -19.12
C LYS A 306 -24.38 14.03 -18.73
N LEU A 307 -23.95 13.79 -17.48
CA LEU A 307 -22.61 14.14 -17.02
C LEU A 307 -21.53 13.42 -17.85
N CYS A 308 -21.61 12.10 -18.00
CA CYS A 308 -20.61 11.34 -18.76
C CYS A 308 -20.57 11.76 -20.23
N GLN A 309 -21.74 11.96 -20.87
CA GLN A 309 -21.81 12.43 -22.26
C GLN A 309 -21.25 13.85 -22.40
N GLY A 310 -21.61 14.77 -21.51
CA GLY A 310 -21.10 16.14 -21.53
C GLY A 310 -19.60 16.21 -21.25
N ALA A 311 -19.07 15.40 -20.34
CA ALA A 311 -17.63 15.29 -20.11
C ALA A 311 -16.91 14.81 -21.38
N LYS A 312 -17.45 13.80 -22.06
CA LYS A 312 -16.92 13.31 -23.34
C LYS A 312 -16.95 14.38 -24.43
N GLU A 313 -17.99 15.20 -24.53
CA GLU A 313 -18.07 16.32 -25.48
C GLU A 313 -17.01 17.40 -25.20
N LEU A 314 -16.64 17.60 -23.94
CA LEU A 314 -15.54 18.47 -23.54
C LEU A 314 -14.15 17.84 -23.78
N GLY A 315 -14.09 16.53 -24.03
CA GLY A 315 -12.86 15.75 -24.08
C GLY A 315 -12.33 15.34 -22.70
N VAL A 316 -13.10 15.53 -21.62
CA VAL A 316 -12.72 15.16 -20.25
C VAL A 316 -12.96 13.68 -20.02
N HIS A 317 -11.99 13.01 -19.38
CA HIS A 317 -12.11 11.60 -19.00
C HIS A 317 -12.72 11.46 -17.60
N VAL A 318 -13.65 10.53 -17.42
CA VAL A 318 -14.38 10.34 -16.16
C VAL A 318 -13.86 9.12 -15.39
N MET A 319 -13.62 9.31 -14.09
CA MET A 319 -13.15 8.28 -13.15
C MET A 319 -14.04 8.18 -11.90
N PRO A 320 -15.07 7.31 -11.90
CA PRO A 320 -15.85 7.04 -10.71
C PRO A 320 -15.05 6.23 -9.67
N MET A 321 -15.38 6.44 -8.40
CA MET A 321 -14.76 5.78 -7.26
C MET A 321 -15.50 4.51 -6.84
N PHE A 322 -14.76 3.45 -6.53
CA PHE A 322 -15.26 2.18 -6.03
C PHE A 322 -14.41 1.69 -4.86
N GLY A 323 -15.02 1.32 -3.74
CA GLY A 323 -14.37 0.52 -2.70
C GLY A 323 -13.98 -0.86 -3.21
N ILE A 324 -12.68 -1.17 -3.18
CA ILE A 324 -12.18 -2.52 -3.49
C ILE A 324 -12.18 -3.43 -2.26
N ASN A 325 -11.98 -2.86 -1.08
CA ASN A 325 -11.74 -3.60 0.16
C ASN A 325 -12.76 -3.31 1.25
N ILE A 326 -13.69 -2.38 1.07
CA ILE A 326 -14.70 -2.04 2.08
C ILE A 326 -16.07 -1.96 1.44
N VAL A 327 -17.07 -2.48 2.14
CA VAL A 327 -18.47 -2.49 1.68
C VAL A 327 -19.43 -2.23 2.83
N GLY A 328 -20.65 -1.81 2.51
CA GLY A 328 -21.76 -1.76 3.46
C GLY A 328 -22.30 -3.16 3.80
N THR A 329 -22.65 -3.39 5.06
CA THR A 329 -23.25 -4.65 5.55
C THR A 329 -24.78 -4.68 5.47
N HIS A 330 -25.40 -3.53 5.22
CA HIS A 330 -26.85 -3.34 5.29
C HIS A 330 -27.57 -3.68 3.97
N PHE A 331 -26.87 -4.24 2.98
CA PHE A 331 -27.49 -4.67 1.73
C PHE A 331 -28.12 -6.05 1.87
N ASP A 332 -29.23 -6.24 1.16
CA ASP A 332 -29.84 -7.55 1.02
C ASP A 332 -28.82 -8.59 0.51
N ASN A 333 -28.89 -9.80 1.06
CA ASN A 333 -28.03 -10.94 0.76
C ASN A 333 -26.54 -10.73 1.07
N TYR A 334 -26.16 -9.76 1.91
CA TYR A 334 -24.77 -9.58 2.36
C TYR A 334 -24.17 -10.88 2.92
N GLU A 335 -24.97 -11.68 3.63
CA GLU A 335 -24.55 -12.98 4.18
C GLU A 335 -24.10 -13.97 3.09
N GLU A 336 -24.60 -13.85 1.86
CA GLU A 336 -24.25 -14.73 0.77
C GLU A 336 -22.93 -14.34 0.11
N TRP A 337 -22.68 -13.05 -0.12
CA TRP A 337 -21.51 -12.60 -0.90
C TRP A 337 -20.46 -11.87 -0.05
N GLY A 338 -20.87 -11.13 0.97
CA GLY A 338 -20.03 -10.29 1.81
C GLY A 338 -19.38 -11.08 2.95
N LEU A 339 -20.19 -11.68 3.84
CA LEU A 339 -19.71 -12.45 4.99
C LEU A 339 -18.61 -13.49 4.67
N PRO A 340 -18.72 -14.34 3.62
CA PRO A 340 -17.65 -15.30 3.27
C PRO A 340 -16.41 -14.64 2.65
N SER A 341 -16.48 -13.35 2.33
CA SER A 341 -15.39 -12.56 1.73
C SER A 341 -14.70 -11.65 2.74
N GLU A 342 -15.15 -11.60 4.00
CA GLU A 342 -14.55 -10.75 5.04
C GLU A 342 -13.11 -11.14 5.33
N PHE A 343 -12.25 -10.14 5.55
CA PHE A 343 -10.87 -10.40 5.92
C PHE A 343 -10.72 -11.24 7.17
N ARG A 344 -9.70 -12.10 7.13
CA ARG A 344 -9.18 -12.78 8.31
C ARG A 344 -7.70 -12.50 8.47
N GLY A 345 -7.29 -12.34 9.73
CA GLY A 345 -5.89 -12.40 10.09
C GLY A 345 -5.32 -13.81 9.90
N PRO A 346 -3.99 -13.94 9.88
CA PRO A 346 -3.32 -15.21 9.66
C PRO A 346 -3.71 -16.27 10.71
N GLY A 347 -4.04 -15.85 11.94
CA GLY A 347 -4.54 -16.73 13.00
C GLY A 347 -6.07 -16.95 13.01
N GLY A 348 -6.79 -16.48 11.99
CA GLY A 348 -8.25 -16.64 11.84
C GLY A 348 -9.12 -15.56 12.48
N ASN A 349 -8.53 -14.59 13.19
CA ASN A 349 -9.27 -13.49 13.81
C ASN A 349 -9.83 -12.52 12.76
N GLN A 350 -11.03 -11.99 13.00
CA GLN A 350 -11.60 -10.92 12.19
C GLN A 350 -11.26 -9.57 12.82
N TYR A 351 -10.97 -8.58 11.97
CA TYR A 351 -10.68 -7.21 12.39
C TYR A 351 -11.81 -6.30 11.90
N GLY A 352 -12.41 -5.59 12.84
CA GLY A 352 -13.37 -4.52 12.57
C GLY A 352 -12.75 -3.16 12.88
N GLY A 353 -13.15 -2.17 12.11
CA GLY A 353 -12.83 -0.78 12.34
C GLY A 353 -13.68 0.08 11.43
N SER A 354 -14.02 1.28 11.89
CA SER A 354 -14.62 2.32 11.07
C SER A 354 -13.84 3.60 11.27
N VAL A 355 -13.96 4.47 10.29
CA VAL A 355 -13.61 5.89 10.40
C VAL A 355 -14.78 6.63 11.04
N ASP A 356 -14.51 7.76 11.69
CA ASP A 356 -15.53 8.67 12.21
C ASP A 356 -16.12 9.51 11.05
N TRP A 357 -17.27 9.08 10.55
CA TRP A 357 -17.90 9.70 9.38
C TRP A 357 -18.91 10.81 9.72
N ASP A 358 -19.33 10.91 10.98
CA ASP A 358 -20.39 11.82 11.41
C ASP A 358 -19.93 12.83 12.47
N GLY A 359 -18.67 12.78 12.89
CA GLY A 359 -18.08 13.66 13.88
C GLY A 359 -18.52 13.34 15.31
N SER A 360 -19.16 12.19 15.53
CA SER A 360 -19.49 11.68 16.87
C SER A 360 -18.26 11.23 17.64
N ARG A 361 -17.14 10.94 16.94
CA ARG A 361 -15.90 10.37 17.49
C ARG A 361 -16.10 8.96 18.06
N HIS A 362 -17.14 8.26 17.62
CA HIS A 362 -17.46 6.91 18.10
C HIS A 362 -16.66 5.81 17.38
N TYR A 363 -16.24 6.04 16.11
CA TYR A 363 -15.46 5.10 15.28
C TYR A 363 -16.06 3.68 15.15
N ASP A 364 -17.32 3.49 15.56
CA ASP A 364 -18.05 2.23 15.47
C ASP A 364 -19.47 2.52 14.96
N HIS A 365 -19.60 2.55 13.64
CA HIS A 365 -20.91 2.67 12.98
C HIS A 365 -21.52 1.30 12.68
N ALA A 366 -20.77 0.20 12.88
CA ALA A 366 -21.12 -1.17 12.50
C ALA A 366 -21.63 -1.37 11.04
N SER A 367 -21.54 -0.35 10.18
CA SER A 367 -22.18 -0.29 8.87
C SER A 367 -21.34 -0.90 7.76
N ASN A 368 -20.04 -1.11 8.01
CA ASN A 368 -19.08 -1.53 7.00
C ASN A 368 -18.23 -2.71 7.46
N ARG A 369 -17.76 -3.49 6.49
CA ARG A 369 -16.81 -4.58 6.68
C ARG A 369 -15.75 -4.54 5.59
N ASN A 370 -14.53 -4.92 5.98
CA ASN A 370 -13.45 -5.05 5.03
C ASN A 370 -13.49 -6.43 4.37
N LEU A 371 -13.53 -6.46 3.04
CA LEU A 371 -13.56 -7.67 2.23
C LEU A 371 -12.24 -7.87 1.48
N ASN A 372 -11.92 -9.13 1.25
CA ASN A 372 -10.78 -9.55 0.45
C ASN A 372 -11.18 -9.64 -1.04
N PRO A 373 -10.63 -8.82 -1.96
CA PRO A 373 -10.94 -8.83 -3.39
C PRO A 373 -10.45 -10.09 -4.12
N ALA A 374 -9.71 -10.96 -3.42
CA ALA A 374 -9.40 -12.30 -3.90
C ALA A 374 -10.55 -13.30 -3.66
N ALA A 375 -11.50 -13.00 -2.76
CA ALA A 375 -12.65 -13.84 -2.52
C ALA A 375 -13.57 -13.84 -3.76
N PRO A 376 -13.87 -15.00 -4.38
CA PRO A 376 -14.56 -15.03 -5.67
C PRO A 376 -15.94 -14.35 -5.67
N ARG A 377 -16.69 -14.45 -4.56
CA ARG A 377 -18.04 -13.85 -4.46
C ARG A 377 -17.98 -12.33 -4.51
N TRP A 378 -17.06 -11.74 -3.74
CA TRP A 378 -16.84 -10.30 -3.77
C TRP A 378 -16.23 -9.85 -5.10
N GLN A 379 -15.17 -10.52 -5.58
CA GLN A 379 -14.51 -10.14 -6.83
C GLN A 379 -15.47 -10.14 -8.01
N ASN A 380 -16.34 -11.16 -8.13
CA ASN A 380 -17.33 -11.24 -9.19
C ASN A 380 -18.37 -10.12 -9.08
N ARG A 381 -18.81 -9.80 -7.87
CA ARG A 381 -19.77 -8.72 -7.65
C ARG A 381 -19.18 -7.36 -8.03
N LEU A 382 -17.97 -7.05 -7.56
CA LEU A 382 -17.27 -5.80 -7.87
C LEU A 382 -17.00 -5.69 -9.38
N TYR A 383 -16.46 -6.75 -10.00
CA TYR A 383 -16.26 -6.81 -11.44
C TYR A 383 -17.53 -6.49 -12.21
N SER A 384 -18.64 -7.19 -11.93
CA SER A 384 -19.90 -7.01 -12.66
C SER A 384 -20.49 -5.61 -12.49
N GLN A 385 -20.34 -4.99 -11.30
CA GLN A 385 -20.81 -3.62 -11.08
C GLN A 385 -19.98 -2.64 -11.89
N VAL A 386 -18.64 -2.71 -11.82
CA VAL A 386 -17.76 -1.80 -12.56
C VAL A 386 -17.99 -1.92 -14.06
N THR A 387 -17.97 -3.15 -14.61
CA THR A 387 -18.13 -3.33 -16.06
C THR A 387 -19.53 -2.99 -16.53
N GLY A 388 -20.57 -3.35 -15.77
CA GLY A 388 -21.96 -3.02 -16.13
C GLY A 388 -22.22 -1.51 -16.16
N LEU A 389 -21.71 -0.78 -15.15
CA LEU A 389 -21.81 0.68 -15.11
C LEU A 389 -20.97 1.33 -16.21
N MET A 390 -19.80 0.78 -16.51
CA MET A 390 -18.95 1.27 -17.60
C MET A 390 -19.65 1.10 -18.95
N ASP A 391 -20.26 -0.06 -19.20
CA ASP A 391 -21.00 -0.32 -20.43
C ASP A 391 -22.23 0.59 -20.56
N GLU A 392 -22.88 0.94 -19.44
CA GLU A 392 -24.07 1.81 -19.42
C GLU A 392 -23.72 3.29 -19.59
N TYR A 393 -22.65 3.80 -18.96
CA TYR A 393 -22.35 5.23 -18.88
C TYR A 393 -21.10 5.67 -19.66
N GLY A 394 -20.22 4.74 -20.03
CA GLY A 394 -19.07 4.99 -20.89
C GLY A 394 -17.95 5.81 -20.27
N PHE A 395 -17.71 5.70 -18.96
CA PHE A 395 -16.57 6.33 -18.30
C PHE A 395 -15.24 5.62 -18.65
N ASP A 396 -14.14 6.37 -18.60
CA ASP A 396 -12.83 5.96 -19.15
C ASP A 396 -11.90 5.33 -18.12
N ALA A 397 -12.16 5.56 -16.83
CA ALA A 397 -11.30 5.15 -15.73
C ALA A 397 -12.11 4.66 -14.53
N ALA A 398 -11.48 3.84 -13.67
CA ALA A 398 -12.06 3.41 -12.40
C ALA A 398 -11.03 3.56 -11.28
N PHE A 399 -11.43 4.21 -10.19
CA PHE A 399 -10.62 4.33 -8.99
C PHE A 399 -11.02 3.28 -7.95
N PHE A 400 -10.04 2.57 -7.41
CA PHE A 400 -10.19 1.56 -6.37
C PHE A 400 -9.72 2.08 -5.01
N ASP A 401 -10.69 2.45 -4.18
CA ASP A 401 -10.48 2.96 -2.84
C ASP A 401 -9.98 1.88 -1.90
N ILE A 402 -8.97 2.21 -1.08
CA ILE A 402 -8.25 1.31 -0.20
C ILE A 402 -7.46 0.22 -0.96
N ALA A 403 -7.05 0.46 -2.22
CA ALA A 403 -6.33 -0.53 -3.02
C ALA A 403 -4.99 -0.99 -2.42
N ALA A 404 -4.33 -0.14 -1.63
CA ALA A 404 -3.08 -0.49 -0.98
C ALA A 404 -3.21 -1.26 0.34
N VAL A 405 -4.43 -1.57 0.81
CA VAL A 405 -4.57 -2.45 1.98
C VAL A 405 -4.02 -3.82 1.65
N TRP A 406 -3.27 -4.37 2.60
CA TRP A 406 -2.75 -5.72 2.51
C TRP A 406 -2.93 -6.49 3.82
N MET A 407 -3.43 -7.72 3.71
CA MET A 407 -3.64 -8.66 4.81
C MET A 407 -3.12 -10.04 4.43
N ASN A 408 -2.44 -10.70 5.37
CA ASN A 408 -2.01 -12.10 5.24
C ASN A 408 -3.19 -13.03 5.53
N ASP A 409 -4.18 -13.04 4.64
CA ASP A 409 -5.43 -13.77 4.83
C ASP A 409 -5.26 -15.26 4.47
N PRO A 410 -5.58 -16.19 5.37
CA PRO A 410 -5.42 -17.63 5.13
C PRO A 410 -6.36 -18.20 4.07
N ASN A 411 -7.48 -17.52 3.78
CA ASN A 411 -8.45 -18.01 2.80
C ASN A 411 -8.04 -17.63 1.37
N HIS A 412 -7.49 -16.43 1.17
CA HIS A 412 -7.19 -15.90 -0.15
C HIS A 412 -5.99 -14.95 -0.16
N ASN A 413 -5.06 -15.14 -1.10
CA ASN A 413 -3.96 -14.21 -1.33
C ASN A 413 -4.49 -12.89 -1.93
N LEU A 414 -4.47 -11.83 -1.12
CA LEU A 414 -5.02 -10.53 -1.51
C LEU A 414 -4.37 -9.94 -2.75
N TYR A 415 -3.03 -9.89 -2.80
CA TYR A 415 -2.32 -9.23 -3.90
C TYR A 415 -2.62 -9.92 -5.24
N ASP A 416 -2.61 -11.25 -5.24
CA ASP A 416 -2.98 -12.04 -6.43
C ASP A 416 -4.43 -11.78 -6.85
N GLY A 417 -5.35 -11.62 -5.89
CA GLY A 417 -6.74 -11.24 -6.15
C GLY A 417 -6.89 -9.86 -6.78
N VAL A 418 -6.12 -8.87 -6.31
CA VAL A 418 -6.09 -7.53 -6.93
C VAL A 418 -5.59 -7.64 -8.37
N LYS A 419 -4.46 -8.30 -8.61
CA LYS A 419 -3.95 -8.52 -9.99
C LYS A 419 -4.98 -9.21 -10.87
N GLN A 420 -5.66 -10.23 -10.35
CA GLN A 420 -6.70 -10.95 -11.08
C GLN A 420 -7.87 -10.03 -11.45
N LEU A 421 -8.37 -9.23 -10.50
CA LEU A 421 -9.44 -8.27 -10.75
C LEU A 421 -9.02 -7.25 -11.82
N MET A 422 -7.86 -6.63 -11.68
CA MET A 422 -7.35 -5.65 -12.65
C MET A 422 -7.19 -6.26 -14.05
N LYS A 423 -6.64 -7.47 -14.14
CA LYS A 423 -6.53 -8.21 -15.41
C LYS A 423 -7.91 -8.46 -16.05
N ARG A 424 -8.92 -8.84 -15.26
CA ARG A 424 -10.29 -9.06 -15.76
C ARG A 424 -10.88 -7.77 -16.31
N LEU A 425 -10.71 -6.66 -15.61
CA LEU A 425 -11.19 -5.34 -16.04
C LEU A 425 -10.53 -4.89 -17.34
N LYS A 426 -9.20 -5.01 -17.46
CA LYS A 426 -8.47 -4.73 -18.70
C LYS A 426 -8.86 -5.68 -19.85
N ALA A 427 -9.19 -6.93 -19.56
CA ALA A 427 -9.69 -7.86 -20.58
C ALA A 427 -11.08 -7.48 -21.09
N HIS A 428 -11.92 -6.87 -20.24
CA HIS A 428 -13.22 -6.32 -20.66
C HIS A 428 -13.04 -5.02 -21.46
N ASN A 429 -12.18 -4.12 -21.00
CA ASN A 429 -11.85 -2.89 -21.72
C ASN A 429 -10.34 -2.57 -21.63
N PRO A 430 -9.58 -2.81 -22.71
CA PRO A 430 -8.15 -2.47 -22.77
C PRO A 430 -7.86 -0.97 -22.63
N GLU A 431 -8.82 -0.09 -22.91
CA GLU A 431 -8.69 1.37 -22.79
C GLU A 431 -9.10 1.90 -21.40
N LEU A 432 -9.56 1.04 -20.50
CA LEU A 432 -9.90 1.45 -19.13
C LEU A 432 -8.62 1.77 -18.35
N LEU A 433 -8.49 3.00 -17.86
CA LEU A 433 -7.44 3.35 -16.91
C LEU A 433 -7.82 2.86 -15.50
N LEU A 434 -6.92 2.11 -14.87
CA LEU A 434 -7.09 1.64 -13.51
C LEU A 434 -6.33 2.56 -12.55
N SER A 435 -6.99 3.00 -11.48
CA SER A 435 -6.39 3.84 -10.45
C SER A 435 -6.66 3.28 -9.06
N GLY A 436 -5.84 3.59 -8.06
CA GLY A 436 -6.06 3.13 -6.69
C GLY A 436 -5.56 4.08 -5.62
N GLU A 437 -6.01 3.87 -4.39
CA GLU A 437 -5.54 4.61 -3.22
C GLU A 437 -4.22 4.04 -2.68
N ALA A 438 -3.28 4.95 -2.34
CA ALA A 438 -2.00 4.66 -1.69
C ALA A 438 -1.09 3.73 -2.52
N TRP A 439 0.08 3.33 -1.99
CA TRP A 439 1.03 2.54 -2.78
C TRP A 439 1.94 1.64 -1.96
N TYR A 440 2.09 0.41 -2.45
CA TYR A 440 3.31 -0.39 -2.26
C TYR A 440 3.80 -0.89 -3.61
N ASP A 441 5.09 -1.16 -3.72
CA ASP A 441 5.81 -1.49 -4.95
C ASP A 441 5.13 -2.54 -5.85
N GLY A 442 4.59 -3.61 -5.27
CA GLY A 442 3.85 -4.64 -5.99
C GLY A 442 2.59 -4.13 -6.71
N LEU A 443 1.88 -3.14 -6.16
CA LEU A 443 0.65 -2.60 -6.79
C LEU A 443 0.93 -1.98 -8.16
N ALA A 444 2.09 -1.35 -8.31
CA ALA A 444 2.49 -0.73 -9.58
C ALA A 444 2.49 -1.74 -10.74
N ALA A 445 2.60 -3.06 -10.48
CA ALA A 445 2.49 -4.08 -11.52
C ALA A 445 1.10 -4.16 -12.20
N CYS A 446 0.05 -3.62 -11.57
CA CYS A 446 -1.32 -3.77 -12.05
C CYS A 446 -2.21 -2.52 -11.90
N ILE A 447 -1.76 -1.50 -11.16
CA ILE A 447 -2.44 -0.21 -11.02
C ILE A 447 -1.42 0.89 -11.36
N PRO A 448 -1.55 1.55 -12.53
CA PRO A 448 -0.56 2.55 -12.99
C PRO A 448 -0.74 3.96 -12.40
N LEU A 449 -1.96 4.34 -12.01
CA LEU A 449 -2.27 5.65 -11.43
C LEU A 449 -2.65 5.50 -9.96
N LEU A 450 -2.00 6.25 -9.07
CA LEU A 450 -2.14 6.05 -7.63
C LEU A 450 -2.37 7.37 -6.93
N GLN A 451 -3.31 7.41 -6.01
CA GLN A 451 -3.48 8.53 -5.10
C GLN A 451 -2.44 8.43 -3.98
N CYS A 452 -1.80 9.54 -3.61
CA CYS A 452 -0.77 9.52 -2.58
C CYS A 452 -1.34 9.16 -1.19
N GLY A 453 -0.49 8.67 -0.28
CA GLY A 453 -0.87 8.42 1.12
C GLY A 453 -0.95 9.71 1.95
N HIS A 454 -1.34 9.60 3.23
CA HIS A 454 -1.25 10.70 4.18
C HIS A 454 -1.17 10.24 5.64
N THR A 455 -0.82 11.17 6.54
CA THR A 455 -0.97 11.02 8.00
C THR A 455 -1.37 12.36 8.59
N ASP A 456 -2.48 12.41 9.32
CA ASP A 456 -3.01 13.63 9.95
C ASP A 456 -3.13 14.82 8.96
N GLY A 457 -3.55 14.53 7.72
CA GLY A 457 -3.69 15.51 6.65
C GLY A 457 -2.41 15.90 5.91
N VAL A 458 -1.24 15.44 6.36
CA VAL A 458 0.03 15.62 5.64
C VAL A 458 0.13 14.56 4.55
N LEU A 459 0.23 14.99 3.29
CA LEU A 459 0.34 14.11 2.13
C LEU A 459 1.75 13.52 2.01
N HIS A 460 1.84 12.23 1.71
CA HIS A 460 3.08 11.47 1.55
C HIS A 460 3.24 11.04 0.10
N TRP A 461 4.21 11.64 -0.59
CA TRP A 461 4.39 11.40 -2.02
C TRP A 461 5.39 10.28 -2.25
N HIS A 462 4.98 9.25 -3.00
CA HIS A 462 5.76 8.02 -3.16
C HIS A 462 7.11 8.20 -3.86
N ASP A 463 7.34 9.33 -4.53
CA ASP A 463 8.59 9.70 -5.20
C ASP A 463 9.58 10.46 -4.31
N GLU A 464 9.27 10.70 -3.02
CA GLU A 464 10.13 11.48 -2.11
C GLU A 464 11.38 10.74 -1.65
N ALA A 465 11.24 9.48 -1.23
CA ALA A 465 12.38 8.71 -0.73
C ALA A 465 13.40 8.42 -1.85
N TYR A 466 12.91 8.01 -3.02
CA TYR A 466 13.71 7.81 -4.23
C TYR A 466 12.79 7.79 -5.45
N ALA A 467 12.76 8.90 -6.21
CA ALA A 467 11.80 9.09 -7.30
C ALA A 467 11.74 7.92 -8.31
N PRO A 468 12.88 7.35 -8.78
CA PRO A 468 12.84 6.24 -9.73
C PRO A 468 12.15 4.97 -9.20
N MET A 469 12.01 4.79 -7.87
CA MET A 469 11.27 3.67 -7.30
C MET A 469 9.78 3.71 -7.68
N PHE A 470 9.25 4.91 -7.94
CA PHE A 470 7.83 5.15 -8.22
C PHE A 470 7.62 5.67 -9.64
N ASP A 471 8.23 6.81 -9.98
CA ASP A 471 7.91 7.57 -11.21
C ASP A 471 8.40 6.89 -12.50
N THR A 472 9.25 5.88 -12.37
CA THR A 472 9.65 5.02 -13.49
C THR A 472 8.48 4.14 -13.94
N TYR A 473 7.55 3.77 -13.05
CA TYR A 473 6.51 2.76 -13.34
C TYR A 473 5.08 3.29 -13.23
N ALA A 474 4.86 4.34 -12.44
CA ALA A 474 3.53 4.84 -12.09
C ALA A 474 3.48 6.38 -12.12
N ARG A 475 2.26 6.91 -12.00
CA ARG A 475 2.00 8.32 -11.71
C ARG A 475 1.14 8.44 -10.46
N GLY A 476 1.34 9.53 -9.75
CA GLY A 476 0.71 9.89 -8.50
C GLY A 476 -0.22 11.08 -8.66
N PHE A 477 -1.22 11.24 -7.80
CA PHE A 477 -2.02 12.46 -7.69
C PHE A 477 -2.45 12.69 -6.22
N GLY A 478 -3.03 13.85 -5.93
CA GLY A 478 -3.35 14.28 -4.56
C GLY A 478 -4.44 13.44 -3.87
N HIS A 479 -4.24 13.18 -2.58
CA HIS A 479 -5.22 12.50 -1.73
C HIS A 479 -6.54 13.28 -1.60
N LEU A 480 -7.64 12.59 -1.30
CA LEU A 480 -8.95 13.21 -1.03
C LEU A 480 -8.91 14.16 0.18
N CYS A 481 -7.89 14.02 1.04
CA CYS A 481 -7.67 14.95 2.14
C CYS A 481 -7.04 16.29 1.70
N LEU A 482 -6.69 16.47 0.42
CA LEU A 482 -6.24 17.76 -0.11
C LEU A 482 -7.41 18.76 -0.03
N GLY A 483 -7.18 19.89 0.63
CA GLY A 483 -8.22 20.89 0.83
C GLY A 483 -8.58 21.62 -0.47
N ASP A 484 -9.86 21.92 -0.65
CA ASP A 484 -10.32 22.78 -1.74
C ASP A 484 -9.72 24.20 -1.60
N VAL A 485 -9.44 24.87 -2.71
CA VAL A 485 -8.76 26.18 -2.71
C VAL A 485 -9.58 27.31 -2.08
N SER A 486 -10.90 27.15 -1.93
CA SER A 486 -11.76 28.18 -1.36
C SER A 486 -11.68 28.23 0.16
N ARG A 487 -11.96 27.11 0.83
CA ARG A 487 -12.11 27.04 2.29
C ARG A 487 -11.34 25.90 2.94
N GLY A 488 -10.57 25.14 2.16
CA GLY A 488 -9.79 24.00 2.64
C GLY A 488 -10.63 22.78 2.97
N SER A 489 -11.87 22.69 2.50
CA SER A 489 -12.72 21.51 2.73
C SER A 489 -12.13 20.29 2.04
N THR A 490 -12.15 19.14 2.71
CA THR A 490 -11.73 17.85 2.14
C THR A 490 -12.90 17.06 1.52
N GLY A 491 -14.03 17.75 1.28
CA GLY A 491 -15.22 17.16 0.67
C GLY A 491 -15.74 15.94 1.43
N VAL A 492 -15.69 14.77 0.77
CA VAL A 492 -16.21 13.52 1.33
C VAL A 492 -15.30 12.89 2.41
N HIS A 493 -14.03 13.31 2.47
CA HIS A 493 -13.02 12.74 3.36
C HIS A 493 -13.19 13.22 4.81
N GLU A 494 -12.94 12.33 5.77
CA GLU A 494 -13.22 12.47 7.19
C GLU A 494 -12.43 13.59 7.90
N LEU A 495 -11.31 14.03 7.32
CA LEU A 495 -10.46 15.08 7.89
C LEU A 495 -11.22 16.42 8.07
N GLY A 496 -12.27 16.64 7.28
CA GLY A 496 -13.11 17.84 7.30
C GLY A 496 -12.45 19.03 6.61
N TYR A 497 -11.28 19.46 7.10
CA TYR A 497 -10.54 20.60 6.56
C TYR A 497 -9.02 20.37 6.54
N ASN A 498 -8.36 20.84 5.49
CA ASN A 498 -6.91 20.80 5.34
C ASN A 498 -6.39 22.13 4.74
N PRO A 499 -5.39 22.78 5.37
CA PRO A 499 -4.75 23.96 4.78
C PRO A 499 -3.85 23.63 3.58
N ILE A 500 -3.48 22.37 3.36
CA ILE A 500 -2.71 21.96 2.18
C ILE A 500 -3.66 21.82 1.00
N GLN A 501 -3.50 22.67 -0.02
CA GLN A 501 -4.44 22.82 -1.14
C GLN A 501 -3.79 22.60 -2.52
N ARG A 502 -2.49 22.28 -2.58
CA ARG A 502 -1.72 22.24 -3.83
C ARG A 502 -0.67 21.12 -3.80
N CYS A 503 -0.57 20.38 -4.90
CA CYS A 503 0.44 19.33 -5.09
C CYS A 503 1.81 19.92 -5.47
N PRO A 504 2.92 19.20 -5.22
CA PRO A 504 4.21 19.56 -5.78
C PRO A 504 4.25 19.30 -7.29
N LEU A 505 4.90 20.17 -8.05
CA LEU A 505 5.10 19.99 -9.48
C LEU A 505 6.34 19.10 -9.74
N ARG A 506 6.12 17.79 -9.87
CA ARG A 506 7.17 16.78 -10.13
C ARG A 506 6.71 15.79 -11.18
N LYS A 507 7.64 15.18 -11.93
CA LYS A 507 7.34 14.22 -13.01
C LYS A 507 6.35 13.13 -12.57
N GLY A 508 6.57 12.57 -11.39
CA GLY A 508 5.72 11.51 -10.84
C GLY A 508 4.34 11.96 -10.39
N ILE A 509 4.08 13.26 -10.20
CA ILE A 509 2.88 13.77 -9.51
C ILE A 509 2.06 14.69 -10.42
N ILE A 510 0.88 14.22 -10.82
CA ILE A 510 -0.08 14.99 -11.61
C ILE A 510 -0.76 16.04 -10.70
N PRO A 511 -0.75 17.33 -11.09
CA PRO A 511 -1.49 18.38 -10.40
C PRO A 511 -2.94 17.98 -10.12
N THR A 512 -3.41 18.24 -8.90
CA THR A 512 -4.77 17.91 -8.46
C THR A 512 -5.46 19.15 -7.94
N ILE A 513 -6.73 19.35 -8.32
CA ILE A 513 -7.61 20.34 -7.71
C ILE A 513 -8.78 19.64 -7.02
N THR A 514 -9.00 19.97 -5.75
CA THR A 514 -10.17 19.55 -4.99
C THR A 514 -11.32 20.52 -5.25
N ILE A 515 -12.49 19.99 -5.61
CA ILE A 515 -13.70 20.77 -5.90
C ILE A 515 -14.85 20.32 -4.98
N VAL A 516 -15.39 21.27 -4.24
CA VAL A 516 -16.63 21.17 -3.45
C VAL A 516 -17.60 22.28 -3.89
N ASP A 517 -18.78 22.39 -3.28
CA ASP A 517 -19.77 23.41 -3.64
C ASP A 517 -19.16 24.83 -3.64
N GLY A 518 -19.23 25.47 -4.81
CA GLY A 518 -18.80 26.86 -4.99
C GLY A 518 -17.29 27.09 -5.05
N THR A 519 -16.44 26.06 -5.17
CA THR A 519 -14.97 26.23 -5.12
C THR A 519 -14.47 27.19 -6.20
N LEU A 520 -14.90 27.03 -7.45
CA LEU A 520 -14.42 27.82 -8.59
C LEU A 520 -14.95 29.27 -8.56
N GLU A 521 -16.14 29.48 -8.01
CA GLU A 521 -16.76 30.80 -7.87
C GLU A 521 -16.14 31.59 -6.72
N LYS A 522 -15.88 30.93 -5.59
CA LYS A 522 -15.39 31.57 -4.36
C LYS A 522 -13.89 31.84 -4.41
N ALA A 523 -13.12 31.08 -5.20
CA ALA A 523 -11.67 31.23 -5.29
C ALA A 523 -11.09 31.06 -6.71
N PRO A 524 -11.59 31.80 -7.72
CA PRO A 524 -11.19 31.63 -9.12
C PRO A 524 -9.69 31.88 -9.35
N LEU A 525 -9.09 32.86 -8.66
CA LEU A 525 -7.67 33.18 -8.80
C LEU A 525 -6.77 32.06 -8.27
N LYS A 526 -7.13 31.44 -7.14
CA LYS A 526 -6.37 30.31 -6.59
C LYS A 526 -6.55 29.04 -7.44
N ALA A 527 -7.74 28.82 -7.99
CA ALA A 527 -7.98 27.73 -8.92
C ALA A 527 -7.11 27.89 -10.19
N ALA A 528 -7.02 29.11 -10.73
CA ALA A 528 -6.17 29.43 -11.88
C ALA A 528 -4.69 29.12 -11.65
N GLU A 529 -4.17 29.22 -10.42
CA GLU A 529 -2.80 28.80 -10.10
C GLU A 529 -2.59 27.30 -10.30
N ILE A 530 -3.57 26.45 -9.94
CA ILE A 530 -3.48 25.00 -10.14
C ILE A 530 -3.64 24.65 -11.62
N PHE A 531 -4.49 25.38 -12.36
CA PHE A 531 -4.62 25.20 -13.80
C PHE A 531 -3.34 25.60 -14.54
N ALA A 532 -2.65 26.64 -14.08
CA ALA A 532 -1.32 27.00 -14.58
C ALA A 532 -0.28 25.90 -14.30
N ASP A 533 -0.33 25.26 -13.12
CA ASP A 533 0.51 24.09 -12.84
C ASP A 533 0.21 22.91 -13.76
N ALA A 534 -1.06 22.64 -14.07
CA ALA A 534 -1.45 21.58 -15.00
C ALA A 534 -0.92 21.83 -16.42
N ASN A 535 -1.01 23.07 -16.91
CA ASN A 535 -0.45 23.43 -18.21
C ASN A 535 1.08 23.32 -18.21
N LYS A 536 1.73 23.77 -17.14
CA LYS A 536 3.18 23.64 -16.98
C LYS A 536 3.64 22.19 -16.83
N TYR A 537 2.87 21.35 -16.15
CA TYR A 537 3.13 19.92 -16.04
C TYR A 537 3.14 19.27 -17.43
N ALA A 538 2.14 19.60 -18.25
CA ALA A 538 2.07 19.15 -19.63
C ALA A 538 3.32 19.57 -20.43
N GLU A 539 3.74 20.83 -20.36
CA GLU A 539 4.93 21.32 -21.05
C GLU A 539 6.24 20.62 -20.61
N MET A 540 6.32 20.22 -19.34
CA MET A 540 7.54 19.68 -18.75
C MET A 540 7.67 18.15 -18.91
N PHE A 541 6.55 17.42 -18.90
CA PHE A 541 6.56 15.98 -18.66
C PHE A 541 5.74 15.15 -19.65
N LEU A 542 4.93 15.77 -20.51
CA LEU A 542 4.09 15.09 -21.52
C LEU A 542 4.53 15.50 -22.92
#